data_AF-A0A536LRP5-F1
#
_entry.id   AF-A0A536LRP5-F1
#
_cell.length_a   1.000
_cell.length_b   1.000
_cell.length_c   1.000
_cell.angle_alpha   90.00
_cell.angle_beta   90.00
_cell.angle_gamma   90.00
#
_symmetry.space_group_name_H-M   'P 1'
#
loop_
_entity.id
_entity.type
_entity.pdbx_description
1 polymer ?
#
loop_
_entity_poly.entity_id
_entity_poly.type
_entity_poly.pdbx_seq_one_letter_code
_entity_poly.pdbx_strand_id
1 'polypeptide(L)'
;MTRPIAKPANVKARTRRRQVSPSLLRAALVLALAASCAFAVPVVLGALRPAQSADGAGLPPVQVALSGLAAGACMSLSPSGSNAGKTVFIDPGHGGMDPGVVGTVGGRQVLEKEVTLGVGTRLAELLRADGYRVVLSRMADSSVTKLSATDSVAGAMTASAVHRDLVTRTLCANSVDASVLVSLHFDAFDDPAVGGTETFYDAARKFAAENKRLAVDLQ
;
A
#
# COMPACT_ATOMS: atom_id res chain seq x y z
N MET A 1 -19.64 75.78 2.55
CA MET A 1 -19.03 77.04 2.04
C MET A 1 -17.52 76.82 2.06
N THR A 2 -16.70 77.15 1.06
CA THR A 2 -16.92 77.96 -0.16
C THR A 2 -15.96 77.50 -1.28
N ARG A 3 -16.15 78.00 -2.51
CA ARG A 3 -15.42 77.61 -3.76
C ARG A 3 -13.98 78.21 -3.85
N PRO A 4 -13.16 77.84 -4.86
CA PRO A 4 -11.68 77.91 -4.79
C PRO A 4 -11.07 79.26 -5.19
N ILE A 5 -9.74 79.36 -5.01
CA ILE A 5 -8.89 80.43 -5.58
C ILE A 5 -7.94 79.81 -6.62
N ALA A 6 -7.63 80.56 -7.67
CA ALA A 6 -7.01 80.05 -8.90
C ALA A 6 -5.63 80.68 -9.21
N LYS A 7 -5.05 80.19 -10.32
CA LYS A 7 -4.35 80.97 -11.38
C LYS A 7 -2.80 81.09 -11.27
N PRO A 8 -2.06 81.47 -12.35
CA PRO A 8 -1.29 80.46 -13.11
C PRO A 8 0.17 80.86 -13.45
N ALA A 9 0.82 79.99 -14.26
CA ALA A 9 1.97 80.25 -15.15
C ALA A 9 3.37 80.51 -14.53
N ASN A 10 4.42 79.84 -15.06
CA ASN A 10 5.39 80.50 -15.96
C ASN A 10 6.51 79.59 -16.53
N VAL A 11 7.13 80.11 -17.59
CA VAL A 11 8.06 79.50 -18.55
C VAL A 11 9.45 80.12 -18.35
N LYS A 12 10.63 79.45 -18.37
CA LYS A 12 11.10 78.10 -18.82
C LYS A 12 12.40 77.73 -18.06
N ALA A 13 12.84 76.47 -18.08
CA ALA A 13 14.23 76.10 -17.76
C ALA A 13 14.85 75.21 -18.86
N ARG A 14 16.01 75.60 -19.38
CA ARG A 14 16.72 74.93 -20.50
C ARG A 14 18.13 74.54 -20.05
N THR A 15 18.36 73.27 -19.73
CA THR A 15 19.69 72.74 -19.39
C THR A 15 20.10 71.62 -20.34
N ARG A 16 21.40 71.59 -20.70
CA ARG A 16 21.94 70.71 -21.75
C ARG A 16 21.89 69.24 -21.32
N ARG A 17 21.27 68.39 -22.13
CA ARG A 17 21.34 66.93 -22.01
C ARG A 17 22.67 66.43 -22.61
N ARG A 18 23.60 65.96 -21.77
CA ARG A 18 24.79 65.24 -22.25
C ARG A 18 24.35 63.83 -22.65
N GLN A 19 24.26 63.53 -23.95
CA GLN A 19 23.94 62.18 -24.43
C GLN A 19 25.10 61.23 -24.13
N VAL A 20 24.89 60.34 -23.16
CA VAL A 20 25.61 59.07 -23.06
C VAL A 20 24.65 57.99 -23.54
N SER A 21 25.09 57.12 -24.45
CA SER A 21 24.22 56.14 -25.11
C SER A 21 23.65 55.12 -24.11
N PRO A 22 22.31 54.99 -24.00
CA PRO A 22 21.70 54.17 -22.95
C PRO A 22 21.73 52.66 -23.22
N SER A 23 22.34 52.21 -24.32
CA SER A 23 22.37 50.82 -24.75
C SER A 23 23.29 49.94 -23.90
N LEU A 24 24.53 50.37 -23.65
CA LEU A 24 25.55 49.54 -22.98
C LEU A 24 25.23 49.31 -21.49
N LEU A 25 24.80 50.36 -20.77
CA LEU A 25 24.39 50.25 -19.37
C LEU A 25 23.09 49.45 -19.17
N ARG A 26 22.14 49.52 -20.12
CA ARG A 26 20.93 48.67 -20.07
C ARG A 26 21.25 47.21 -20.38
N ALA A 27 22.11 46.94 -21.36
CA ALA A 27 22.51 45.57 -21.70
C ALA A 27 23.22 44.88 -20.53
N ALA A 28 24.18 45.55 -19.88
CA ALA A 28 24.89 45.03 -18.72
C ALA A 28 23.95 44.74 -17.53
N LEU A 29 23.00 45.64 -17.25
CA LEU A 29 22.06 45.47 -16.13
C LEU A 29 21.04 44.34 -16.39
N VAL A 30 20.56 44.19 -17.62
CA VAL A 30 19.63 43.09 -17.99
C VAL A 30 20.33 41.74 -17.92
N LEU A 31 21.56 41.62 -18.40
CA LEU A 31 22.35 40.38 -18.28
C LEU A 31 22.65 40.02 -16.81
N ALA A 32 22.99 41.00 -15.97
CA ALA A 32 23.23 40.77 -14.54
C ALA A 32 21.97 40.29 -13.80
N LEU A 33 20.80 40.91 -14.04
CA LEU A 33 19.54 40.43 -13.44
C LEU A 33 19.18 39.03 -13.97
N ALA A 34 19.26 38.77 -15.28
CA ALA A 34 18.94 37.47 -15.85
C ALA A 34 19.81 36.34 -15.26
N ALA A 35 21.12 36.57 -15.07
CA ALA A 35 22.01 35.61 -14.43
C ALA A 35 21.65 35.35 -12.95
N SER A 36 21.28 36.40 -12.20
CA SER A 36 20.82 36.24 -10.81
C SER A 36 19.52 35.44 -10.70
N CYS A 37 18.56 35.64 -11.61
CA CYS A 37 17.35 34.82 -11.68
C CYS A 37 17.66 33.35 -12.05
N ALA A 38 18.55 33.11 -13.02
CA ALA A 38 18.90 31.76 -13.46
C ALA A 38 19.54 30.90 -12.35
N PHE A 39 20.29 31.50 -11.42
CA PHE A 39 20.90 30.79 -10.28
C PHE A 39 20.07 30.79 -8.99
N ALA A 40 19.28 31.84 -8.72
CA ALA A 40 18.43 31.88 -7.51
C ALA A 40 17.15 31.05 -7.66
N VAL A 41 16.54 31.02 -8.85
CA VAL A 41 15.25 30.32 -9.07
C VAL A 41 15.34 28.80 -8.82
N PRO A 42 16.39 28.06 -9.24
CA PRO A 42 16.51 26.64 -8.89
C PRO A 42 16.69 26.38 -7.40
N VAL A 43 17.37 27.28 -6.66
CA VAL A 43 17.58 27.15 -5.22
C VAL A 43 16.30 27.45 -4.45
N VAL A 44 15.54 28.48 -4.86
CA VAL A 44 14.24 28.81 -4.24
C VAL A 44 13.15 27.80 -4.62
N LEU A 45 13.10 27.27 -5.85
CA LEU A 45 12.22 26.12 -6.16
C LEU A 45 12.66 24.83 -5.46
N GLY A 46 13.96 24.66 -5.20
CA GLY A 46 14.47 23.56 -4.37
C GLY A 46 13.99 23.65 -2.91
N ALA A 47 13.96 24.86 -2.35
CA ALA A 47 13.45 25.13 -1.01
C ALA A 47 11.91 25.23 -0.91
N LEU A 48 11.23 25.47 -2.05
CA LEU A 48 9.77 25.42 -2.19
C LEU A 48 9.26 24.10 -2.77
N ARG A 49 10.12 23.08 -2.91
CA ARG A 49 9.61 21.70 -2.82
C ARG A 49 8.95 21.60 -1.46
N PRO A 50 7.65 21.25 -1.37
CA PRO A 50 7.15 20.77 -0.09
C PRO A 50 8.09 19.63 0.31
N ALA A 51 8.50 19.59 1.57
CA ALA A 51 9.05 18.35 2.10
C ALA A 51 8.02 17.28 1.76
N GLN A 52 8.39 16.30 0.92
CA GLN A 52 7.62 15.08 0.84
C GLN A 52 7.71 14.50 2.23
N SER A 53 6.66 14.74 3.02
CA SER A 53 6.64 14.25 4.38
C SER A 53 6.73 12.74 4.29
N ALA A 54 7.56 12.14 5.16
CA ALA A 54 7.71 10.69 5.23
C ALA A 54 6.46 10.01 5.85
N ASP A 55 5.31 10.68 5.79
CA ASP A 55 4.01 10.25 6.31
C ASP A 55 3.41 9.08 5.48
N GLY A 56 4.05 8.68 4.39
CA GLY A 56 3.75 7.45 3.66
C GLY A 56 4.08 6.16 4.44
N ALA A 57 4.87 6.26 5.52
CA ALA A 57 5.07 5.17 6.47
C ALA A 57 3.83 5.01 7.38
N GLY A 58 2.78 4.39 6.83
CA GLY A 58 1.58 4.03 7.59
C GLY A 58 1.94 3.21 8.85
N LEU A 59 1.08 3.30 9.88
CA LEU A 59 1.32 2.71 11.21
C LEU A 59 1.88 1.27 11.13
N PRO A 60 2.84 0.92 12.01
CA PRO A 60 3.49 -0.39 11.96
C PRO A 60 2.47 -1.52 12.12
N PRO A 61 2.72 -2.71 11.54
CA PRO A 61 1.85 -3.86 11.69
C PRO A 61 1.62 -4.20 13.17
N VAL A 62 0.35 -4.37 13.58
CA VAL A 62 -0.02 -4.72 14.96
C VAL A 62 -0.64 -6.11 14.98
N GLN A 63 -0.11 -7.01 15.80
CA GLN A 63 -0.67 -8.35 15.98
C GLN A 63 -2.07 -8.28 16.65
N VAL A 64 -3.04 -8.99 16.11
CA VAL A 64 -4.39 -9.10 16.68
C VAL A 64 -4.33 -9.76 18.06
N ALA A 65 -5.09 -9.23 19.02
CA ALA A 65 -5.17 -9.73 20.38
C ALA A 65 -6.05 -11.01 20.46
N LEU A 66 -5.52 -12.13 19.96
CA LEU A 66 -6.13 -13.46 20.04
C LEU A 66 -5.14 -14.46 20.66
N SER A 67 -5.62 -15.28 21.59
CA SER A 67 -4.81 -16.31 22.25
C SER A 67 -4.46 -17.44 21.27
N GLY A 68 -3.29 -18.05 21.46
CA GLY A 68 -2.84 -19.19 20.65
C GLY A 68 -2.27 -18.83 19.27
N LEU A 69 -2.15 -17.54 18.90
CA LEU A 69 -1.44 -17.12 17.69
C LEU A 69 0.07 -17.39 17.78
N ALA A 70 0.68 -17.73 16.64
CA ALA A 70 2.12 -17.64 16.45
C ALA A 70 2.59 -16.17 16.45
N ALA A 71 3.87 -15.91 16.75
CA ALA A 71 4.41 -14.55 16.69
C ALA A 71 4.45 -14.06 15.23
N GLY A 72 3.90 -12.87 14.95
CA GLY A 72 3.81 -12.34 13.59
C GLY A 72 2.69 -12.95 12.73
N ALA A 73 1.84 -13.79 13.31
CA ALA A 73 0.57 -14.19 12.71
C ALA A 73 -0.51 -13.15 12.99
N CYS A 74 -1.53 -13.07 12.12
CA CYS A 74 -2.68 -12.19 12.27
C CYS A 74 -2.28 -10.72 12.47
N MET A 75 -1.53 -10.19 11.50
CA MET A 75 -1.01 -8.84 11.55
C MET A 75 -1.99 -7.87 10.90
N SER A 76 -2.48 -6.93 11.69
CA SER A 76 -3.33 -5.83 11.26
C SER A 76 -2.48 -4.70 10.68
N LEU A 77 -2.74 -4.39 9.41
CA LEU A 77 -2.13 -3.33 8.64
C LEU A 77 -3.14 -2.19 8.45
N SER A 78 -2.75 -0.98 8.85
CA SER A 78 -3.56 0.22 8.61
C SER A 78 -3.64 0.57 7.11
N PRO A 79 -4.75 1.17 6.66
CA PRO A 79 -4.82 1.81 5.34
C PRO A 79 -3.63 2.74 5.10
N SER A 80 -3.18 2.84 3.85
CA SER A 80 -2.24 3.87 3.38
C SER A 80 -2.93 4.95 2.54
N GLY A 81 -4.13 4.69 2.03
CA GLY A 81 -5.01 5.68 1.41
C GLY A 81 -6.08 6.25 2.37
N SER A 82 -7.16 6.80 1.80
CA SER A 82 -8.35 7.25 2.54
C SER A 82 -9.00 6.10 3.31
N ASN A 83 -9.40 6.27 4.57
CA ASN A 83 -9.99 5.17 5.33
C ASN A 83 -11.40 4.79 4.82
N ALA A 84 -11.54 3.60 4.23
CA ALA A 84 -12.80 3.05 3.72
C ALA A 84 -13.74 2.51 4.82
N GLY A 85 -13.29 2.44 6.09
CA GLY A 85 -14.09 1.95 7.21
C GLY A 85 -14.42 0.46 7.15
N LYS A 86 -13.63 -0.32 6.38
CA LYS A 86 -13.82 -1.76 6.15
C LYS A 86 -12.52 -2.53 6.38
N THR A 87 -12.66 -3.71 6.96
CA THR A 87 -11.55 -4.67 7.17
C THR A 87 -11.65 -5.79 6.15
N VAL A 88 -10.57 -6.06 5.41
CA VAL A 88 -10.41 -7.26 4.59
C VAL A 88 -9.42 -8.19 5.27
N PHE A 89 -9.80 -9.45 5.48
CA PHE A 89 -8.90 -10.49 5.94
C PHE A 89 -8.35 -11.25 4.73
N ILE A 90 -7.03 -11.33 4.62
CA ILE A 90 -6.34 -12.11 3.59
C ILE A 90 -5.65 -13.28 4.27
N ASP A 91 -5.89 -14.47 3.75
CA ASP A 91 -5.32 -15.72 4.26
C ASP A 91 -4.43 -16.37 3.21
N PRO A 92 -3.10 -16.13 3.24
CA PRO A 92 -2.15 -16.92 2.47
C PRO A 92 -2.18 -18.37 2.94
N GLY A 93 -2.73 -19.27 2.13
CA GLY A 93 -2.85 -20.70 2.43
C GLY A 93 -1.52 -21.35 2.81
N HIS A 94 -1.59 -22.42 3.60
CA HIS A 94 -0.41 -23.17 4.09
C HIS A 94 0.57 -22.31 4.91
N GLY A 95 1.82 -22.76 5.10
CA GLY A 95 2.89 -22.03 5.79
C GLY A 95 3.63 -22.85 6.85
N GLY A 96 4.89 -22.51 7.09
CA GLY A 96 5.77 -23.21 8.02
C GLY A 96 6.08 -24.63 7.55
N MET A 97 5.71 -25.63 8.37
CA MET A 97 5.86 -27.06 8.05
C MET A 97 4.86 -27.58 7.03
N ASP A 98 3.82 -26.80 6.69
CA ASP A 98 2.88 -27.13 5.63
C ASP A 98 3.31 -26.40 4.33
N PRO A 99 3.85 -27.10 3.32
CA PRO A 99 4.24 -26.48 2.06
C PRO A 99 3.05 -26.18 1.13
N GLY A 100 1.89 -26.79 1.36
CA GLY A 100 0.87 -26.98 0.34
C GLY A 100 1.38 -27.86 -0.81
N VAL A 101 0.85 -27.61 -2.01
CA VAL A 101 1.34 -28.21 -3.25
C VAL A 101 2.83 -27.92 -3.49
N VAL A 102 3.57 -28.93 -3.93
CA VAL A 102 4.99 -28.83 -4.32
C VAL A 102 5.11 -29.04 -5.83
N GLY A 103 5.18 -27.94 -6.57
CA GLY A 103 5.33 -27.93 -8.03
C GLY A 103 6.77 -27.83 -8.50
N THR A 104 6.98 -27.91 -9.82
CA THR A 104 8.27 -27.61 -10.47
C THR A 104 8.07 -26.72 -11.69
N VAL A 105 8.74 -25.57 -11.74
CA VAL A 105 8.70 -24.61 -12.85
C VAL A 105 10.12 -24.34 -13.32
N GLY A 106 10.39 -24.55 -14.62
CA GLY A 106 11.73 -24.33 -15.20
C GLY A 106 12.84 -25.16 -14.52
N GLY A 107 12.52 -26.36 -14.02
CA GLY A 107 13.45 -27.23 -13.29
C GLY A 107 13.73 -26.79 -11.85
N ARG A 108 13.00 -25.80 -11.31
CA ARG A 108 13.08 -25.35 -9.92
C ARG A 108 11.83 -25.74 -9.16
N GLN A 109 11.99 -26.20 -7.92
CA GLN A 109 10.86 -26.42 -7.01
C GLN A 109 10.15 -25.10 -6.72
N VAL A 110 8.82 -25.15 -6.64
CA VAL A 110 7.93 -24.04 -6.24
C VAL A 110 6.98 -24.58 -5.18
N LEU A 111 6.86 -23.88 -4.05
CA LEU A 111 5.97 -24.26 -2.95
C LEU A 111 4.74 -23.36 -2.95
N GLU A 112 3.54 -23.93 -2.88
CA GLU A 112 2.30 -23.16 -2.82
C GLU A 112 2.34 -22.10 -1.72
N LYS A 113 2.82 -22.46 -0.52
CA LYS A 113 2.96 -21.53 0.61
C LYS A 113 3.78 -20.26 0.32
N GLU A 114 4.71 -20.30 -0.64
CA GLU A 114 5.52 -19.15 -1.06
C GLU A 114 4.74 -18.27 -2.05
N VAL A 115 4.05 -18.90 -3.00
CA VAL A 115 3.23 -18.22 -4.01
C VAL A 115 2.03 -17.53 -3.34
N THR A 116 1.31 -18.22 -2.44
CA THR A 116 0.18 -17.65 -1.69
C THR A 116 0.62 -16.47 -0.81
N LEU A 117 1.81 -16.54 -0.20
CA LEU A 117 2.38 -15.44 0.58
C LEU A 117 2.72 -14.23 -0.30
N GLY A 118 3.34 -14.46 -1.47
CA GLY A 118 3.67 -13.40 -2.42
C GLY A 118 2.41 -12.68 -2.94
N VAL A 119 1.42 -13.45 -3.39
CA VAL A 119 0.14 -12.90 -3.88
C VAL A 119 -0.64 -12.20 -2.77
N GLY A 120 -0.75 -12.82 -1.58
CA GLY A 120 -1.47 -12.22 -0.45
C GLY A 120 -0.83 -10.95 0.07
N THR A 121 0.50 -10.87 0.11
CA THR A 121 1.23 -9.64 0.46
C THR A 121 0.98 -8.56 -0.58
N ARG A 122 1.02 -8.89 -1.88
CA ARG A 122 0.75 -7.91 -2.94
C ARG A 122 -0.70 -7.41 -2.93
N LEU A 123 -1.67 -8.30 -2.70
CA LEU A 123 -3.08 -7.95 -2.53
C LEU A 123 -3.28 -7.02 -1.31
N ALA A 124 -2.56 -7.27 -0.22
CA ALA A 124 -2.60 -6.41 0.97
C ALA A 124 -2.11 -4.99 0.68
N GLU A 125 -1.05 -4.82 -0.11
CA GLU A 125 -0.57 -3.49 -0.51
C GLU A 125 -1.62 -2.71 -1.31
N LEU A 126 -2.23 -3.36 -2.30
CA LEU A 126 -3.25 -2.74 -3.16
C LEU A 126 -4.48 -2.31 -2.36
N LEU A 127 -5.05 -3.23 -1.57
CA LEU A 127 -6.22 -2.93 -0.74
C LEU A 127 -5.94 -1.85 0.32
N ARG A 128 -4.72 -1.76 0.87
CA ARG A 128 -4.35 -0.66 1.78
C ARG A 128 -4.28 0.69 1.08
N ALA A 129 -3.78 0.71 -0.16
CA ALA A 129 -3.76 1.93 -0.98
C ALA A 129 -5.19 2.38 -1.34
N ASP A 130 -6.09 1.44 -1.63
CA ASP A 130 -7.52 1.67 -1.87
C ASP A 130 -8.32 1.99 -0.59
N GLY A 131 -7.66 1.97 0.58
CA GLY A 131 -8.23 2.49 1.83
C GLY A 131 -8.75 1.46 2.83
N TYR A 132 -8.62 0.18 2.53
CA TYR A 132 -9.05 -0.90 3.42
C TYR A 132 -8.04 -1.12 4.55
N ARG A 133 -8.55 -1.42 5.76
CA ARG A 133 -7.74 -2.07 6.78
C ARG A 133 -7.53 -3.51 6.33
N VAL A 134 -6.30 -3.99 6.30
CA VAL A 134 -6.01 -5.37 5.90
C VAL A 134 -5.47 -6.14 7.10
N VAL A 135 -5.92 -7.37 7.29
CA VAL A 135 -5.34 -8.30 8.27
C VAL A 135 -4.85 -9.52 7.51
N LEU A 136 -3.54 -9.80 7.58
CA LEU A 136 -2.94 -11.00 7.00
C LEU A 136 -2.87 -12.10 8.06
N SER A 137 -3.36 -13.31 7.75
CA SER A 137 -3.26 -14.46 8.66
C SER A 137 -1.80 -14.80 9.01
N ARG A 138 -0.89 -14.64 8.05
CA ARG A 138 0.57 -14.69 8.22
C ARG A 138 1.26 -13.66 7.32
N MET A 139 2.34 -13.05 7.81
CA MET A 139 3.22 -12.17 7.03
C MET A 139 4.57 -12.81 6.67
N ALA A 140 4.75 -14.09 7.00
CA ALA A 140 5.98 -14.84 6.77
C ALA A 140 5.66 -16.31 6.42
N ASP A 141 6.71 -17.09 6.17
CA ASP A 141 6.61 -18.54 6.11
C ASP A 141 6.48 -19.12 7.54
N SER A 142 5.27 -19.14 8.06
CA SER A 142 4.93 -19.64 9.40
C SER A 142 3.55 -20.26 9.43
N SER A 143 3.28 -21.06 10.47
CA SER A 143 1.91 -21.34 10.89
C SER A 143 1.25 -20.06 11.43
N VAL A 144 -0.08 -20.08 11.53
CA VAL A 144 -0.91 -19.02 12.13
C VAL A 144 -1.18 -19.34 13.60
N THR A 145 -1.41 -20.61 13.92
CA THR A 145 -1.46 -21.12 15.30
C THR A 145 -0.05 -21.32 15.86
N LYS A 146 0.10 -21.10 17.17
CA LYS A 146 1.32 -21.41 17.91
C LYS A 146 1.44 -22.92 18.05
N LEU A 147 2.53 -23.48 17.51
CA LEU A 147 2.84 -24.89 17.58
C LEU A 147 3.71 -25.24 18.79
N SER A 148 3.66 -26.51 19.17
CA SER A 148 4.45 -27.17 20.21
C SER A 148 5.19 -28.39 19.65
N ALA A 149 6.12 -28.96 20.41
CA ALA A 149 6.90 -30.12 19.94
C ALA A 149 6.04 -31.35 19.58
N THR A 150 4.86 -31.50 20.19
CA THR A 150 3.92 -32.60 19.89
C THR A 150 3.07 -32.37 18.65
N ASP A 151 3.13 -31.18 18.04
CA ASP A 151 2.32 -30.84 16.88
C ASP A 151 2.94 -31.28 15.55
N SER A 152 4.17 -31.81 15.57
CA SER A 152 4.89 -32.32 14.40
C SER A 152 5.36 -33.77 14.60
N VAL A 153 5.28 -34.58 13.55
CA VAL A 153 5.88 -35.92 13.48
C VAL A 153 6.66 -36.01 12.17
N ALA A 154 7.93 -36.44 12.24
CA ALA A 154 8.83 -36.57 11.09
C ALA A 154 8.94 -35.32 10.19
N GLY A 155 8.81 -34.12 10.78
CA GLY A 155 8.89 -32.83 10.05
C GLY A 155 7.58 -32.35 9.44
N ALA A 156 6.50 -33.13 9.49
CA ALA A 156 5.16 -32.74 9.05
C ALA A 156 4.25 -32.42 10.24
N MET A 157 3.28 -31.53 10.05
CA MET A 157 2.26 -31.25 11.08
C MET A 157 1.31 -32.44 11.27
N THR A 158 0.90 -32.68 12.52
CA THR A 158 -0.18 -33.63 12.82
C THR A 158 -1.52 -33.10 12.30
N ALA A 159 -2.46 -34.00 11.96
CA ALA A 159 -3.80 -33.60 11.53
C ALA A 159 -4.52 -32.70 12.56
N SER A 160 -4.28 -32.91 13.87
CA SER A 160 -4.79 -32.01 14.92
C SER A 160 -4.18 -30.61 14.82
N ALA A 161 -2.87 -30.50 14.59
CA ALA A 161 -2.20 -29.22 14.44
C ALA A 161 -2.66 -28.47 13.18
N VAL A 162 -2.82 -29.16 12.04
CA VAL A 162 -3.39 -28.59 10.80
C VAL A 162 -4.81 -28.08 11.05
N HIS A 163 -5.67 -28.88 11.67
CA HIS A 163 -7.03 -28.45 12.00
C HIS A 163 -7.05 -27.22 12.91
N ARG A 164 -6.20 -27.17 13.94
CA ARG A 164 -6.10 -25.99 14.82
C ARG A 164 -5.58 -24.76 14.08
N ASP A 165 -4.65 -24.91 13.14
CA ASP A 165 -4.15 -23.79 12.32
C ASP A 165 -5.28 -23.17 11.47
N LEU A 166 -6.03 -24.01 10.75
CA LEU A 166 -7.21 -23.61 9.97
C LEU A 166 -8.28 -22.95 10.85
N VAL A 167 -8.56 -23.51 12.03
CA VAL A 167 -9.49 -22.90 13.00
C VAL A 167 -8.97 -21.54 13.47
N THR A 168 -7.69 -21.40 13.83
CA THR A 168 -7.10 -20.13 14.27
C THR A 168 -7.20 -19.04 13.19
N ARG A 169 -7.01 -19.37 11.90
CA ARG A 169 -7.23 -18.43 10.77
C ARG A 169 -8.64 -17.86 10.77
N THR A 170 -9.66 -18.72 10.87
CA THR A 170 -11.07 -18.27 10.88
C THR A 170 -11.45 -17.51 12.15
N LEU A 171 -10.98 -17.93 13.33
CA LEU A 171 -11.18 -17.22 14.59
C LEU A 171 -10.60 -15.81 14.55
N CYS A 172 -9.45 -15.66 13.90
CA CYS A 172 -8.77 -14.38 13.74
C CYS A 172 -9.51 -13.44 12.78
N ALA A 173 -10.02 -13.93 11.65
CA ALA A 173 -10.87 -13.14 10.76
C ALA A 173 -12.16 -12.66 11.45
N ASN A 174 -12.78 -13.54 12.26
CA ASN A 174 -13.95 -13.20 13.05
C ASN A 174 -13.63 -12.17 14.15
N SER A 175 -12.47 -12.27 14.82
CA SER A 175 -12.11 -11.37 15.94
C SER A 175 -11.75 -9.94 15.54
N VAL A 176 -11.63 -9.66 14.24
CA VAL A 176 -11.39 -8.32 13.68
C VAL A 176 -12.58 -7.75 12.91
N ASP A 177 -13.75 -8.40 13.02
CA ASP A 177 -14.97 -8.08 12.27
C ASP A 177 -14.69 -7.92 10.76
N ALA A 178 -13.97 -8.89 10.19
CA ALA A 178 -13.63 -8.88 8.78
C ALA A 178 -14.90 -8.80 7.91
N SER A 179 -14.97 -7.78 7.05
CA SER A 179 -16.09 -7.60 6.13
C SER A 179 -16.03 -8.59 4.96
N VAL A 180 -14.83 -9.07 4.64
CA VAL A 180 -14.54 -10.12 3.67
C VAL A 180 -13.35 -10.93 4.19
N LEU A 181 -13.40 -12.26 4.00
CA LEU A 181 -12.24 -13.15 4.05
C LEU A 181 -11.92 -13.62 2.63
N VAL A 182 -10.68 -13.45 2.18
CA VAL A 182 -10.15 -14.05 0.95
C VAL A 182 -9.02 -15.00 1.35
N SER A 183 -9.21 -16.30 1.13
CA SER A 183 -8.12 -17.29 1.27
C SER A 183 -7.54 -17.58 -0.11
N LEU A 184 -6.22 -17.69 -0.18
CA LEU A 184 -5.44 -17.80 -1.42
C LEU A 184 -4.71 -19.14 -1.42
N HIS A 185 -4.95 -19.93 -2.46
CA HIS A 185 -4.42 -21.27 -2.68
C HIS A 185 -4.07 -21.47 -4.16
N PHE A 186 -3.24 -22.48 -4.45
CA PHE A 186 -2.87 -22.89 -5.81
C PHE A 186 -2.97 -24.41 -5.91
N ASP A 187 -4.00 -24.89 -6.60
CA ASP A 187 -4.15 -26.31 -6.90
C ASP A 187 -3.12 -26.80 -7.93
N ALA A 188 -2.95 -28.11 -8.05
CA ALA A 188 -2.15 -28.72 -9.09
C ALA A 188 -2.73 -30.05 -9.59
N PHE A 189 -2.40 -30.35 -10.84
CA PHE A 189 -2.83 -31.55 -11.54
C PHE A 189 -1.65 -32.20 -12.25
N ASP A 190 -1.66 -33.53 -12.38
CA ASP A 190 -0.57 -34.28 -13.03
C ASP A 190 -0.47 -34.02 -14.54
N ASP A 191 -1.58 -33.63 -15.18
CA ASP A 191 -1.61 -33.21 -16.59
C ASP A 191 -1.24 -31.71 -16.70
N PRO A 192 -0.07 -31.36 -17.28
CA PRO A 192 0.38 -29.97 -17.41
C PRO A 192 -0.44 -29.14 -18.42
N ALA A 193 -1.38 -29.75 -19.15
CA ALA A 193 -2.35 -29.03 -19.97
C ALA A 193 -3.55 -28.48 -19.17
N VAL A 194 -3.74 -28.94 -17.92
CA VAL A 194 -4.80 -28.45 -17.03
C VAL A 194 -4.34 -27.17 -16.32
N GLY A 195 -5.15 -26.12 -16.41
CA GLY A 195 -4.90 -24.85 -15.74
C GLY A 195 -6.07 -23.88 -15.89
N GLY A 196 -6.17 -22.93 -14.97
CA GLY A 196 -7.27 -21.96 -14.90
C GLY A 196 -7.36 -21.33 -13.51
N THR A 197 -8.48 -20.68 -13.23
CA THR A 197 -8.83 -20.18 -11.90
C THR A 197 -10.19 -20.73 -11.48
N GLU A 198 -10.30 -21.09 -10.20
CA GLU A 198 -11.57 -21.44 -9.57
C GLU A 198 -11.73 -20.63 -8.28
N THR A 199 -12.97 -20.35 -7.90
CA THR A 199 -13.28 -19.62 -6.66
C THR A 199 -14.39 -20.34 -5.91
N PHE A 200 -14.03 -20.86 -4.74
CA PHE A 200 -14.97 -21.52 -3.83
C PHE A 200 -15.65 -20.52 -2.91
N TYR A 201 -16.88 -20.85 -2.49
CA TYR A 201 -17.59 -20.08 -1.48
C TYR A 201 -18.44 -21.00 -0.59
N ASP A 202 -18.59 -20.63 0.69
CA ASP A 202 -19.43 -21.37 1.62
C ASP A 202 -20.91 -21.01 1.42
N ALA A 203 -21.65 -21.93 0.81
CA ALA A 203 -23.08 -21.82 0.56
C ALA A 203 -23.98 -22.15 1.78
N ALA A 204 -23.42 -22.65 2.88
CA ALA A 204 -24.17 -23.00 4.09
C ALA A 204 -24.35 -21.81 5.06
N ARG A 205 -23.79 -20.64 4.75
CA ARG A 205 -23.87 -19.43 5.59
C ARG A 205 -25.12 -18.60 5.30
N LYS A 206 -25.56 -17.84 6.32
CA LYS A 206 -26.67 -16.88 6.17
C LYS A 206 -26.40 -15.78 5.14
N PHE A 207 -25.12 -15.51 4.86
CA PHE A 207 -24.61 -14.55 3.87
C PHE A 207 -24.11 -15.25 2.58
N ALA A 208 -24.67 -16.42 2.24
CA ALA A 208 -24.30 -17.18 1.05
C ALA A 208 -24.52 -16.41 -0.27
N ALA A 209 -25.45 -15.45 -0.31
CA ALA A 209 -25.70 -14.63 -1.49
C ALA A 209 -24.55 -13.64 -1.75
N GLU A 210 -24.06 -13.00 -0.69
CA GLU A 210 -22.92 -12.10 -0.71
C GLU A 210 -21.62 -12.86 -1.02
N ASN A 211 -21.42 -14.02 -0.40
CA ASN A 211 -20.34 -14.96 -0.71
C ASN A 211 -20.33 -15.33 -2.20
N LYS A 212 -21.48 -15.76 -2.74
CA LYS A 212 -21.61 -16.12 -4.16
C LYS A 212 -21.34 -14.94 -5.08
N ARG A 213 -21.82 -13.75 -4.73
CA ARG A 213 -21.56 -12.53 -5.51
C ARG A 213 -20.06 -12.25 -5.58
N LEU A 214 -19.38 -12.21 -4.43
CA LEU A 214 -17.93 -11.99 -4.40
C LEU A 214 -17.17 -13.06 -5.21
N ALA A 215 -17.58 -14.32 -5.10
CA ALA A 215 -16.96 -15.42 -5.86
C ALA A 215 -17.15 -15.30 -7.38
N VAL A 216 -18.25 -14.68 -7.84
CA VAL A 216 -18.48 -14.35 -9.25
C VAL A 216 -17.71 -13.10 -9.68
N ASP A 217 -17.63 -12.09 -8.80
CA ASP A 217 -16.90 -10.83 -9.07
C ASP A 217 -15.35 -11.04 -9.12
N LEU A 218 -14.85 -12.22 -8.74
CA LEU A 218 -13.42 -12.60 -8.74
C LEU A 218 -12.97 -13.47 -9.94
N GLN A 219 -13.90 -13.86 -10.83
CA GLN A 219 -13.66 -14.78 -11.96
C GLN A 219 -13.87 -14.10 -13.32
#